data_AF-A0A0X3V548-F1
#
_entry.id   AF-A0A0X3V548-F1
#
_cell.length_a   1.000
_cell.length_b   1.000
_cell.length_c   1.000
_cell.angle_alpha   90.00
_cell.angle_beta   90.00
_cell.angle_gamma   90.00
#
_symmetry.space_group_name_H-M   'P 1'
#
loop_
_entity.id
_entity.type
_entity.pdbx_description
1 polymer ?
#
loop_
_entity_poly.entity_id
_entity_poly.type
_entity_poly.pdbx_seq_one_letter_code
_entity_poly.pdbx_strand_id
1 'polypeptide(L)'
;MDLLRVRDEQTRVNEPCPRCGEPLAGTGGDWWRCSSDACPYELPEQAYRLYCELSAMIDHDPDTFFKVVSAYCAELRAREPAWTQ
;
A
#
# COMPACT_ATOMS: atom_id res chain seq x y z
N MET A 1 -6.69 -38.61 6.54
CA MET A 1 -5.70 -37.64 6.03
C MET A 1 -6.38 -36.90 4.91
N ASP A 2 -6.95 -35.73 5.21
CA ASP A 2 -7.50 -34.82 4.20
C ASP A 2 -7.39 -33.40 4.76
N LEU A 3 -6.20 -32.81 4.63
CA LEU A 3 -5.84 -31.45 5.09
C LEU A 3 -5.67 -30.49 3.90
N LEU A 4 -6.41 -30.71 2.81
CA LEU A 4 -6.26 -29.97 1.54
C LEU A 4 -7.36 -28.92 1.30
N ARG A 5 -8.14 -28.53 2.31
CA ARG A 5 -9.30 -27.61 2.13
C ARG A 5 -9.24 -26.27 2.89
N VAL A 6 -8.10 -25.88 3.45
CA VAL A 6 -8.00 -24.61 4.23
C VAL A 6 -6.71 -23.85 3.94
N ARG A 7 -6.32 -23.74 2.67
CA ARG A 7 -5.25 -22.83 2.22
C ARG A 7 -5.65 -22.30 0.85
N ASP A 8 -5.64 -20.98 0.71
CA ASP A 8 -5.87 -20.21 -0.53
C ASP A 8 -7.29 -19.73 -0.86
N GLU A 9 -8.20 -19.71 0.11
CA GLU A 9 -9.37 -18.79 0.08
C GLU A 9 -9.24 -17.72 1.18
N GLN A 10 -8.03 -17.16 1.31
CA GLN A 10 -7.95 -15.77 1.75
C GLN A 10 -8.50 -14.98 0.58
N THR A 11 -9.74 -14.52 0.70
CA THR A 11 -10.25 -13.38 -0.05
C THR A 11 -9.22 -12.26 0.10
N ARG A 12 -8.24 -12.19 -0.81
CA ARG A 12 -7.34 -11.04 -0.94
C ARG A 12 -8.26 -9.93 -1.41
N VAL A 13 -8.87 -9.25 -0.45
CA VAL A 13 -9.47 -7.95 -0.71
C VAL A 13 -8.28 -7.11 -1.15
N ASN A 14 -8.15 -6.92 -2.46
CA ASN A 14 -7.09 -6.08 -2.97
C ASN A 14 -7.30 -4.69 -2.40
N GLU A 15 -6.22 -4.05 -1.99
CA GLU A 15 -6.32 -2.69 -1.46
C GLU A 15 -6.94 -1.77 -2.52
N PRO A 16 -7.78 -0.80 -2.10
CA PRO A 16 -8.40 0.12 -3.02
C PRO A 16 -7.33 0.98 -3.69
N CYS A 17 -7.57 1.39 -4.93
CA CYS A 17 -6.70 2.31 -5.62
C CYS A 17 -6.68 3.64 -4.86
N PRO A 18 -5.52 4.16 -4.45
CA PRO A 18 -5.43 5.41 -3.69
C PRO A 18 -5.88 6.64 -4.50
N ARG A 19 -6.10 6.50 -5.82
CA ARG A 19 -6.61 7.58 -6.68
C ARG A 19 -8.14 7.60 -6.83
N CYS A 20 -8.80 6.44 -6.87
CA CYS A 20 -10.22 6.36 -7.24
C CYS A 20 -11.05 5.37 -6.41
N GLY A 21 -10.44 4.65 -5.47
CA GLY A 21 -11.11 3.68 -4.60
C GLY A 21 -11.36 2.31 -5.24
N GLU A 22 -11.28 2.19 -6.57
CA GLU A 22 -11.48 0.93 -7.29
C GLU A 22 -10.38 -0.09 -6.99
N PRO A 23 -10.64 -1.41 -7.03
CA PRO A 23 -9.67 -2.41 -6.63
C PRO A 23 -8.38 -2.36 -7.47
N LEU A 24 -7.24 -2.56 -6.82
CA LEU A 24 -5.99 -2.85 -7.52
C LEU A 24 -5.96 -4.32 -7.97
N ALA A 25 -5.35 -4.60 -9.11
CA ALA A 25 -5.16 -5.94 -9.64
C ALA A 25 -3.71 -6.13 -10.11
N GLY A 26 -3.13 -7.29 -9.80
CA GLY A 26 -1.81 -7.68 -10.31
C GLY A 26 -1.87 -7.94 -11.81
N THR A 27 -0.94 -7.38 -12.57
CA THR A 27 -0.92 -7.48 -14.04
C THR A 27 -0.13 -8.69 -14.57
N GLY A 28 0.30 -9.59 -13.69
CA GLY A 28 1.10 -10.78 -14.03
C GLY A 28 2.62 -10.55 -14.10
N GLY A 29 3.08 -9.32 -13.81
CA GLY A 29 4.48 -9.00 -13.53
C GLY A 29 4.62 -8.30 -12.17
N ASP A 30 5.73 -7.57 -11.95
CA ASP A 30 6.02 -6.84 -10.71
C ASP A 30 5.21 -5.53 -10.57
N TRP A 31 3.99 -5.48 -11.13
CA TRP A 31 3.15 -4.30 -11.18
C TRP A 31 1.70 -4.59 -10.80
N TRP A 32 1.11 -3.63 -10.12
CA TRP A 32 -0.30 -3.57 -9.75
C TRP A 32 -0.94 -2.38 -10.46
N ARG A 33 -2.13 -2.57 -11.03
CA ARG A 33 -2.86 -1.52 -11.74
C ARG A 33 -4.28 -1.40 -11.19
N CYS A 34 -4.83 -0.19 -11.21
CA CYS A 34 -6.24 0.01 -10.95
C CYS A 34 -7.11 -0.76 -11.95
N SER A 35 -8.15 -1.43 -11.46
CA SER A 35 -9.07 -2.18 -12.31
C SER A 35 -10.02 -1.29 -13.13
N SER A 36 -10.06 0.01 -12.84
CA SER A 36 -10.86 0.98 -13.58
C SER A 36 -10.15 1.43 -14.86
N ASP A 37 -10.82 1.27 -16.00
CA ASP A 37 -10.33 1.74 -17.31
C ASP A 37 -10.12 3.27 -17.36
N ALA A 38 -10.82 4.02 -16.51
CA ALA A 38 -10.70 5.49 -16.42
C ALA A 38 -9.54 5.93 -15.51
N CYS A 39 -8.95 5.03 -14.74
CA CYS A 39 -7.87 5.33 -13.79
C CYS A 39 -6.56 4.67 -14.24
N PRO A 40 -5.61 5.41 -14.85
CA PRO A 40 -4.33 4.85 -15.30
C PRO A 40 -3.34 4.60 -14.15
N TYR A 41 -3.81 4.54 -12.91
CA TYR A 41 -2.94 4.40 -11.75
C TYR A 41 -2.33 2.99 -11.71
N GLU A 42 -1.01 2.94 -11.57
CA GLU A 42 -0.24 1.71 -11.40
C GLU A 42 0.91 1.95 -10.42
N LEU A 43 1.34 0.88 -9.77
CA LEU A 43 2.43 0.89 -8.82
C LEU A 43 3.21 -0.42 -8.88
N PRO A 44 4.54 -0.40 -8.65
CA PRO A 44 5.35 -1.60 -8.61
C PRO A 44 5.01 -2.43 -7.36
N GLU A 45 5.32 -3.74 -7.41
CA GLU A 45 4.98 -4.69 -6.36
C GLU A 45 5.51 -4.26 -4.98
N GLN A 46 6.74 -3.74 -4.92
CA GLN A 46 7.31 -3.25 -3.66
C GLN A 46 6.51 -2.07 -3.07
N ALA A 47 6.06 -1.15 -3.92
CA ALA A 47 5.22 -0.04 -3.49
C ALA A 47 3.83 -0.53 -3.07
N TYR A 48 3.28 -1.55 -3.74
CA TYR A 48 2.03 -2.17 -3.34
C TYR A 48 2.13 -2.83 -1.96
N ARG A 49 3.19 -3.60 -1.69
CA ARG A 49 3.41 -4.21 -0.37
C ARG A 49 3.50 -3.16 0.73
N LEU A 50 4.29 -2.10 0.51
CA LEU A 50 4.37 -0.99 1.44
C LEU A 50 2.99 -0.33 1.65
N TYR A 51 2.23 -0.15 0.57
CA TYR A 51 0.88 0.40 0.65
C TYR A 51 -0.06 -0.46 1.50
N CYS A 52 -0.06 -1.79 1.31
CA CYS A 52 -0.82 -2.72 2.15
C CYS A 52 -0.38 -2.65 3.62
N GLU A 53 0.92 -2.63 3.89
CA GLU A 53 1.46 -2.55 5.26
C GLU A 53 1.02 -1.25 5.97
N LEU A 54 1.11 -0.12 5.26
CA LEU A 54 0.69 1.18 5.77
C LEU A 54 -0.82 1.27 5.97
N SER A 55 -1.62 0.69 5.06
CA SER A 55 -3.08 0.65 5.16
C SER A 55 -3.54 -0.22 6.34
N ALA A 56 -2.93 -1.38 6.52
CA ALA A 56 -3.19 -2.22 7.70
C ALA A 56 -2.76 -1.53 9.01
N MET A 57 -1.66 -0.77 8.99
CA MET A 57 -1.18 -0.05 10.16
C MET A 57 -2.12 1.09 10.58
N ILE A 58 -2.62 1.89 9.63
CA ILE A 58 -3.55 2.98 9.96
C ILE A 58 -4.88 2.45 10.50
N ASP A 59 -5.36 1.30 9.99
CA ASP A 59 -6.59 0.66 10.47
C ASP A 59 -6.44 0.04 11.87
N HIS A 60 -5.26 -0.48 12.20
CA HIS A 60 -5.00 -1.13 13.48
C HIS A 60 -4.57 -0.16 14.59
N ASP A 61 -3.62 0.74 14.29
CA ASP A 61 -3.02 1.68 15.23
C ASP A 61 -2.67 3.01 14.52
N PRO A 62 -3.66 3.91 14.36
CA PRO A 62 -3.47 5.16 13.64
C PRO A 62 -2.45 6.08 14.34
N ASP A 63 -2.35 6.04 15.67
CA ASP A 63 -1.41 6.87 16.41
C ASP A 63 0.04 6.48 16.11
N THR A 64 0.33 5.18 16.05
CA THR A 64 1.64 4.68 15.64
C THR A 64 1.94 5.00 14.19
N PHE A 65 0.96 4.82 13.28
CA PHE A 65 1.10 5.19 11.88
C PHE A 65 1.56 6.65 11.71
N PHE A 66 0.86 7.60 12.33
CA PHE A 66 1.20 9.02 12.21
C PHE A 66 2.54 9.38 12.85
N LYS A 67 2.94 8.71 13.93
CA LYS A 67 4.28 8.88 14.51
C LYS A 67 5.38 8.45 13.54
N VAL A 68 5.21 7.30 12.88
CA VAL A 68 6.16 6.78 11.88
C VAL A 68 6.27 7.74 10.69
N VAL A 69 5.14 8.14 10.11
CA VAL A 69 5.12 9.09 8.99
C VAL A 69 5.76 10.41 9.37
N SER A 70 5.44 10.96 10.54
CA SER A 70 6.01 12.22 11.02
C SER A 70 7.53 12.14 11.20
N ALA A 71 8.03 11.05 11.77
CA ALA A 71 9.47 10.83 11.96
C ALA A 71 10.21 10.75 10.62
N TYR A 72 9.65 10.00 9.66
CA TYR A 72 10.22 9.87 8.32
C TYR A 72 10.24 11.21 7.56
N CYS A 73 9.14 11.98 7.61
CA CYS A 73 9.09 13.32 7.02
C CYS A 73 10.11 14.28 7.66
N ALA A 74 10.32 14.20 8.97
CA ALA A 74 11.32 15.00 9.66
C ALA A 74 12.74 14.63 9.22
N GLU A 75 13.02 13.34 9.05
CA GLU A 75 14.30 12.85 8.53
C GLU A 75 14.56 13.35 7.09
N LEU A 76 13.56 13.27 6.21
CA LEU A 76 13.68 13.79 4.84
C LEU A 76 13.93 15.30 4.82
N ARG A 77 13.21 16.07 5.64
CA ARG A 77 13.44 17.52 5.79
C ARG A 77 14.83 17.83 6.30
N ALA A 78 15.35 17.06 7.25
CA ALA A 78 16.70 17.24 7.77
C ALA A 78 17.79 16.96 6.72
N ARG A 79 17.47 16.17 5.67
CA ARG A 79 18.37 15.86 4.56
C ARG A 79 18.31 16.90 3.43
N GLU A 80 17.30 17.77 3.39
CA GLU A 80 17.18 18.83 2.39
C GLU A 80 17.52 20.23 2.96
N PRO A 81 18.69 20.81 2.63
CA PRO A 81 19.11 22.13 3.12
C PRO A 81 18.13 23.26 2.74
N ALA A 82 17.37 23.07 1.65
CA ALA A 82 16.45 24.06 1.09
C ALA A 82 15.15 24.23 1.90
N TRP A 83 14.79 23.28 2.76
CA TRP A 83 13.53 23.32 3.54
C TRP A 83 13.70 23.88 4.96
N THR A 84 14.94 24.16 5.36
CA THR A 84 15.31 24.77 6.65
C THR A 84 15.59 26.27 6.58
N GLN A 85 15.35 26.93 5.43
CA GLN A 85 15.55 28.37 5.23
C GLN A 85 14.22 29.15 5.20
#